data_AF-A0A7X9IGZ2-F1
#
_entry.id   AF-A0A7X9IGZ2-F1
#
_cell.length_a   1.000
_cell.length_b   1.000
_cell.length_c   1.000
_cell.angle_alpha   90.00
_cell.angle_beta   90.00
_cell.angle_gamma   90.00
#
_symmetry.space_group_name_H-M   'P 1'
#
loop_
_entity.id
_entity.type
_entity.pdbx_description
1 polymer ?
#
loop_
_entity_poly.entity_id
_entity_poly.type
_entity_poly.pdbx_seq_one_letter_code
_entity_poly.pdbx_strand_id
1 'polypeptide(L)'
;MNAMSREWAFSMAFSLFLMLVFGMGLVWLNIERVDMAYEITRLQGEIDQATALTAKLEVERDTLITPGRLRELAAQFGLGPAKAGQIRWMTESGETIQEAGAQVVVPEKAGGQKTVSAQTDATPRRGDKAAKAPAKSRNGAENPQDSFAD
;
A
#
# COMPACT_ATOMS: atom_id res chain seq x y z
N MET A 1 -66.36 -23.61 -40.38
CA MET A 1 -64.93 -23.40 -40.73
C MET A 1 -64.34 -22.09 -40.18
N ASN A 2 -65.11 -21.21 -39.50
CA ASN A 2 -64.62 -19.88 -39.08
C ASN A 2 -63.96 -19.82 -37.69
N ALA A 3 -64.10 -20.86 -36.85
CA ALA A 3 -63.55 -20.85 -35.49
C ALA A 3 -62.02 -21.04 -35.48
N MET A 4 -61.53 -22.07 -36.18
CA MET A 4 -60.10 -22.40 -36.26
C MET A 4 -59.25 -21.27 -36.89
N SER A 5 -59.78 -20.54 -37.88
CA SER A 5 -59.08 -19.38 -38.47
C SER A 5 -59.06 -18.16 -37.55
N ARG A 6 -60.11 -17.96 -36.74
CA ARG A 6 -60.14 -16.91 -35.72
C ARG A 6 -59.14 -17.21 -34.60
N GLU A 7 -59.05 -18.45 -34.14
CA GLU A 7 -58.08 -18.88 -33.12
C GLU A 7 -56.62 -18.65 -33.56
N TRP A 8 -56.30 -18.98 -34.82
CA TRP A 8 -54.99 -18.68 -35.41
C TRP A 8 -54.73 -17.17 -35.52
N ALA A 9 -55.72 -16.39 -35.99
CA ALA A 9 -55.59 -14.95 -36.08
C ALA A 9 -55.37 -14.29 -34.70
N PHE A 10 -56.09 -14.74 -33.67
CA PHE A 10 -55.89 -14.26 -32.30
C PHE A 10 -54.50 -14.64 -31.77
N SER A 11 -54.03 -15.86 -32.02
CA SER A 11 -52.70 -16.29 -31.60
C SER A 11 -51.60 -15.45 -32.25
N MET A 12 -51.76 -15.12 -33.54
CA MET A 12 -50.84 -14.28 -34.28
C MET A 12 -50.88 -12.82 -33.79
N ALA A 13 -52.08 -12.27 -33.56
CA ALA A 13 -52.23 -10.93 -33.00
C ALA A 13 -51.64 -10.84 -31.59
N PHE A 14 -51.82 -11.87 -30.77
CA PHE A 14 -51.26 -11.93 -29.42
C PHE A 14 -49.73 -12.02 -29.43
N SER A 15 -49.13 -12.80 -30.33
CA SER A 15 -47.67 -12.87 -30.44
C SER A 15 -47.07 -11.52 -30.89
N LEU A 16 -47.70 -10.85 -31.85
CA LEU A 16 -47.35 -9.49 -32.28
C LEU A 16 -47.45 -8.50 -31.11
N PHE A 17 -48.51 -8.58 -30.31
CA PHE A 17 -48.69 -7.74 -29.13
C PHE A 17 -47.60 -7.98 -28.08
N LEU A 18 -47.29 -9.24 -27.76
CA LEU A 18 -46.22 -9.57 -26.84
C LEU A 18 -44.86 -9.07 -27.34
N MET A 19 -44.56 -9.24 -28.63
CA MET A 19 -43.33 -8.74 -29.23
C MET A 19 -43.20 -7.21 -29.04
N LEU A 20 -44.30 -6.47 -29.20
CA LEU A 20 -44.33 -5.03 -28.97
C LEU A 20 -44.09 -4.68 -27.49
N VAL A 21 -44.76 -5.37 -26.56
CA VAL A 21 -44.59 -5.15 -25.11
C VAL A 21 -43.17 -5.47 -24.67
N PHE A 22 -42.60 -6.59 -25.13
CA PHE A 22 -41.22 -6.93 -24.85
C PHE A 22 -40.26 -5.90 -25.46
N GLY A 23 -40.45 -5.51 -26.72
CA GLY A 23 -39.64 -4.46 -27.35
C GLY A 23 -39.64 -3.16 -26.54
N MET A 24 -40.80 -2.74 -26.04
CA MET A 24 -40.92 -1.58 -25.16
C MET A 24 -40.23 -1.80 -23.80
N GLY A 25 -40.44 -2.96 -23.17
CA GLY A 25 -39.81 -3.30 -21.90
C GLY A 25 -38.29 -3.39 -21.97
N LEU A 26 -37.74 -3.85 -23.11
CA LEU A 26 -36.31 -3.88 -23.38
C LEU A 26 -35.70 -2.47 -23.42
N VAL A 27 -36.38 -1.51 -24.04
CA VAL A 27 -35.94 -0.11 -24.06
C VAL A 27 -35.98 0.49 -22.66
N TRP A 28 -37.05 0.24 -21.89
CA TRP A 28 -37.14 0.69 -20.50
C TRP A 28 -36.00 0.14 -19.64
N LEU A 29 -35.78 -1.18 -19.70
CA LEU A 29 -34.72 -1.84 -18.94
C LEU A 29 -33.33 -1.33 -19.37
N ASN A 30 -33.16 -0.96 -20.65
CA ASN A 30 -31.92 -0.37 -21.13
C ASN A 30 -31.64 0.98 -20.45
N ILE A 31 -32.65 1.84 -20.35
CA ILE A 31 -32.53 3.15 -19.67
C ILE A 31 -32.19 2.96 -18.20
N GLU A 32 -32.93 2.09 -17.49
CA GLU A 32 -32.68 1.79 -16.07
C GLU A 32 -31.27 1.25 -15.85
N ARG A 33 -30.81 0.36 -16.74
CA ARG A 33 -29.46 -0.22 -16.67
C ARG A 33 -28.38 0.84 -16.89
N VAL A 34 -28.61 1.78 -17.79
CA VAL A 34 -27.68 2.88 -18.06
C VAL A 34 -27.66 3.84 -16.88
N ASP A 35 -28.81 4.15 -16.27
CA ASP A 35 -28.91 4.99 -15.07
C ASP A 35 -28.13 4.39 -13.89
N MET A 36 -28.32 3.10 -13.61
CA MET A 36 -27.53 2.36 -12.62
C MET A 36 -26.02 2.41 -12.89
N ALA A 37 -25.60 2.31 -14.16
CA ALA A 37 -24.18 2.40 -14.50
C ALA A 37 -23.61 3.80 -14.23
N TYR A 38 -24.40 4.85 -14.45
CA TYR A 38 -24.01 6.21 -14.07
C TYR A 38 -23.92 6.38 -12.55
N GLU A 39 -24.87 5.81 -11.80
CA GLU A 39 -24.86 5.85 -10.34
C GLU A 39 -23.62 5.16 -9.77
N ILE A 40 -23.28 3.97 -10.26
CA ILE A 40 -22.05 3.26 -9.86
C ILE A 40 -20.82 4.11 -10.14
N THR A 41 -20.73 4.71 -11.34
CA THR A 41 -19.59 5.55 -11.73
C THR A 41 -19.47 6.77 -10.81
N ARG A 42 -20.60 7.38 -10.45
CA ARG A 42 -20.63 8.50 -9.51
C ARG A 42 -20.16 8.09 -8.12
N LEU A 43 -20.69 7.00 -7.59
CA LEU A 43 -20.32 6.47 -6.27
C LEU A 43 -18.83 6.11 -6.21
N GLN A 44 -18.29 5.53 -7.28
CA GLN A 44 -16.86 5.29 -7.39
C GLN A 44 -16.05 6.59 -7.30
N GLY A 45 -16.49 7.65 -7.99
CA GLY A 45 -15.85 8.96 -7.89
C GLY A 45 -15.90 9.56 -6.49
N GLU A 46 -16.99 9.38 -5.75
CA GLU A 46 -17.10 9.82 -4.36
C GLU A 46 -16.15 9.05 -3.42
N ILE A 47 -16.02 7.73 -3.62
CA ILE A 47 -15.07 6.88 -2.90
C ILE A 47 -13.63 7.29 -3.20
N ASP A 48 -13.30 7.53 -4.47
CA ASP A 48 -11.96 7.92 -4.89
C ASP A 48 -11.56 9.28 -4.29
N GLN A 49 -12.49 10.24 -4.24
CA GLN A 49 -12.26 11.53 -3.58
C GLN A 49 -12.00 11.38 -2.08
N ALA A 50 -12.82 10.61 -1.38
CA ALA A 50 -12.65 10.36 0.05
C ALA A 50 -11.31 9.65 0.35
N THR A 51 -10.93 8.69 -0.50
CA THR A 51 -9.66 7.97 -0.39
C THR A 51 -8.47 8.91 -0.63
N ALA A 52 -8.54 9.78 -1.64
CA ALA A 52 -7.49 10.76 -1.93
C ALA A 52 -7.29 11.77 -0.77
N LEU A 53 -8.39 12.24 -0.17
CA LEU A 53 -8.34 13.12 1.00
C LEU A 53 -7.70 12.41 2.21
N THR A 54 -8.07 11.16 2.45
CA THR A 54 -7.52 10.35 3.54
C THR A 54 -6.02 10.13 3.34
N ALA A 55 -5.60 9.72 2.15
CA ALA A 55 -4.19 9.52 1.82
C ALA A 55 -3.37 10.81 2.00
N LYS A 56 -3.94 11.97 1.65
CA LYS A 56 -3.28 13.26 1.90
C LYS A 56 -3.11 13.54 3.39
N LEU A 57 -4.17 13.32 4.18
CA LEU A 57 -4.11 13.52 5.64
C LEU A 57 -3.10 12.56 6.29
N GLU A 58 -2.98 11.32 5.81
CA GLU A 58 -1.98 10.37 6.27
C GLU A 58 -0.55 10.87 6.00
N VAL A 59 -0.29 11.39 4.80
CA VAL A 59 1.02 11.99 4.46
C VAL A 59 1.34 13.20 5.33
N GLU A 60 0.37 14.08 5.56
CA GLU A 60 0.55 15.24 6.44
C GLU A 60 0.79 14.80 7.89
N ARG A 61 0.05 13.81 8.39
CA ARG A 61 0.24 13.22 9.72
C ARG A 61 1.63 12.62 9.88
N ASP A 62 2.11 11.86 8.91
CA ASP A 62 3.43 11.25 8.95
C ASP A 62 4.55 12.30 8.87
N THR A 63 4.31 13.37 8.09
CA THR A 63 5.22 14.52 8.04
C THR A 63 5.30 15.23 9.40
N LEU A 64 4.18 15.41 10.10
CA LEU A 64 4.13 16.02 11.43
C LEU A 64 4.80 15.13 12.49
N ILE A 65 4.75 13.81 12.33
CA ILE A 65 5.35 12.83 13.26
C ILE A 65 6.83 12.55 12.95
N THR A 66 7.35 13.05 11.83
CA THR A 66 8.73 12.80 11.43
C THR A 66 9.70 13.37 12.48
N PRO A 67 10.62 12.55 13.02
CA PRO A 67 11.50 12.95 14.14
C PRO A 67 12.40 14.15 13.83
N GLY A 68 12.68 14.43 12.55
CA GLY A 68 13.37 15.65 12.13
C GLY A 68 12.55 16.91 12.39
N ARG A 69 11.26 16.91 12.04
CA ARG A 69 10.34 18.04 12.31
C ARG A 69 10.09 18.23 13.80
N LEU A 70 9.94 17.14 14.57
CA LEU A 70 9.85 17.25 16.03
C LEU A 70 11.10 17.86 16.66
N ARG A 71 12.30 17.53 16.16
CA ARG A 71 13.55 18.13 16.62
C ARG A 71 13.63 19.63 16.30
N GLU A 72 13.16 20.01 15.12
CA GLU A 72 13.10 21.40 14.69
C GLU A 72 12.11 22.22 15.54
N LEU A 73 10.92 21.66 15.81
CA LEU A 73 9.92 22.22 16.73
C LEU A 73 10.46 22.30 18.17
N ALA A 74 11.09 21.24 18.67
CA ALA A 74 11.72 21.23 19.99
C ALA A 74 12.76 22.35 20.10
N ALA A 75 13.61 22.54 19.09
CA ALA A 75 14.58 23.63 19.06
C ALA A 75 13.92 25.01 19.12
N GLN A 76 12.80 25.23 18.42
CA GLN A 76 12.04 26.50 18.49
C GLN A 76 11.46 26.76 19.89
N PHE A 77 11.00 25.73 20.58
CA PHE A 77 10.50 25.83 21.95
C PHE A 77 11.61 25.77 23.02
N GLY A 78 12.89 25.79 22.62
CA GLY A 78 14.03 25.70 23.54
C GLY A 78 14.18 24.34 24.23
N LEU A 79 13.47 23.33 23.73
CA LEU A 79 13.50 21.95 24.21
C LEU A 79 14.68 21.23 23.54
N GLY A 80 15.57 20.68 24.36
CA GLY A 80 16.74 19.93 23.93
C GLY A 80 16.81 18.55 24.59
N PRO A 81 17.87 17.78 24.32
CA PRO A 81 18.10 16.51 25.01
C PRO A 81 18.06 16.71 26.53
N ALA A 82 17.28 15.88 27.22
CA ALA A 82 17.18 15.97 28.68
C ALA A 82 18.56 15.83 29.32
N LYS A 83 18.92 16.74 30.22
CA LYS A 83 20.18 16.66 30.96
C LYS A 83 20.12 15.53 31.99
N ALA A 84 21.27 14.92 32.28
CA ALA A 84 21.38 13.89 33.32
C ALA A 84 20.84 14.44 34.66
N GLY A 85 19.86 13.74 35.26
CA GLY A 85 19.16 14.16 36.47
C GLY A 85 17.76 14.77 36.27
N GLN A 86 17.36 15.08 35.02
CA GLN A 86 16.05 15.68 34.71
C GLN A 86 14.95 14.64 34.42
N ILE A 87 15.31 13.37 34.20
CA ILE A 87 14.37 12.27 33.95
C ILE A 87 13.86 11.74 35.29
N ARG A 88 12.55 11.90 35.55
CA ARG A 88 11.87 11.29 36.70
C ARG A 88 11.16 10.03 36.24
N TRP A 89 11.42 8.91 36.92
CA TRP A 89 10.69 7.67 36.72
C TRP A 89 9.54 7.64 37.73
N MET A 90 8.32 7.44 37.22
CA MET A 90 7.11 7.34 38.04
C MET A 90 6.65 5.88 38.04
N THR A 91 6.12 5.43 39.17
CA THR A 91 5.45 4.12 39.28
C THR A 91 4.01 4.21 38.78
N GLU A 92 3.35 3.07 38.56
CA GLU A 92 1.95 2.96 38.14
C GLU A 92 0.97 3.71 39.09
N SER A 93 1.40 3.97 40.32
CA SER A 93 0.65 4.67 41.36
C SER A 93 0.88 6.20 41.40
N GLY A 94 1.70 6.75 40.50
CA GLY A 94 1.95 8.20 40.41
C GLY A 94 2.95 8.77 41.43
N GLU A 95 3.64 7.93 42.21
CA GLU A 95 4.72 8.37 43.10
C GLU A 95 6.02 8.58 42.32
N THR A 96 6.63 9.76 42.48
CA THR A 96 7.95 10.06 41.92
C THR A 96 9.04 9.39 42.74
N ILE A 97 9.85 8.54 42.11
CA ILE A 97 11.04 7.96 42.74
C ILE A 97 12.14 9.05 42.79
N GLN A 98 12.14 9.92 43.79
CA GLN A 98 13.27 10.80 44.10
C GLN A 98 13.41 11.00 45.62
N GLU A 99 14.30 10.24 46.26
CA GLU A 99 15.47 10.73 47.01
C GLU A 99 16.14 9.60 47.80
N ALA A 100 17.35 9.21 47.39
CA ALA A 100 18.48 8.90 48.28
C ALA A 100 19.71 8.69 47.40
N GLY A 101 20.69 9.58 47.51
CA GLY A 101 22.01 9.34 46.94
C GLY A 101 22.61 8.07 47.55
N ALA A 102 22.76 7.02 46.76
CA ALA A 102 23.64 5.91 47.07
C ALA A 102 23.97 5.18 45.77
N GLN A 103 25.12 5.54 45.20
CA GLN A 103 26.08 4.66 44.54
C GLN A 103 25.47 3.50 43.74
N VAL A 104 25.61 3.57 42.41
CA VAL A 104 25.66 2.36 41.60
C VAL A 104 26.90 1.57 42.03
N VAL A 105 26.75 0.75 43.08
CA VAL A 105 27.67 -0.33 43.39
C VAL A 105 27.42 -1.37 42.32
N VAL A 106 28.19 -1.28 41.24
CA VAL A 106 28.48 -2.45 40.40
C VAL A 106 29.09 -3.48 41.34
N PRO A 107 28.52 -4.69 41.51
CA PRO A 107 29.21 -5.73 42.26
C PRO A 107 30.43 -6.18 41.47
N GLU A 108 31.58 -5.61 41.82
CA GLU A 108 32.90 -6.15 41.53
C GLU A 108 33.06 -7.45 42.32
N LYS A 109 32.91 -8.58 41.63
CA LYS A 109 33.58 -9.83 42.01
C LYS A 109 34.58 -10.19 40.91
N ALA A 110 35.80 -9.72 41.09
CA ALA A 110 37.00 -10.48 40.75
C ALA A 110 36.95 -11.83 41.49
N GLY A 111 37.44 -12.95 40.98
CA GLY A 111 38.12 -13.27 39.72
C GLY A 111 38.30 -14.79 39.66
N GLY A 112 38.66 -15.32 38.50
CA GLY A 112 38.87 -16.77 38.34
C GLY A 112 39.14 -17.25 36.92
N GLN A 113 40.07 -16.57 36.24
CA GLN A 113 40.97 -17.02 35.18
C GLN A 113 40.74 -18.43 34.55
N LYS A 114 40.52 -18.48 33.24
CA LYS A 114 41.20 -19.45 32.37
C LYS A 114 41.60 -18.82 31.03
N THR A 115 42.88 -18.54 30.96
CA THR A 115 43.72 -18.28 29.78
C THR A 115 43.54 -19.36 28.70
N VAL A 116 43.39 -18.95 27.44
CA VAL A 116 44.23 -19.44 26.33
C VAL A 116 44.42 -18.32 25.32
N SER A 117 45.68 -17.89 25.19
CA SER A 117 46.19 -17.00 24.16
C SER A 117 46.84 -17.82 23.04
N ALA A 118 46.50 -17.51 21.79
CA ALA A 118 47.28 -17.75 20.57
C ALA A 118 46.36 -17.38 19.38
N GLN A 119 46.75 -16.69 18.32
CA GLN A 119 48.02 -16.18 17.88
C GLN A 119 47.71 -15.29 16.66
N THR A 120 48.45 -14.20 16.57
CA THR A 120 48.58 -13.32 15.40
C THR A 120 48.88 -14.09 14.11
N ASP A 121 48.32 -13.67 12.98
CA ASP A 121 49.11 -13.58 11.76
C ASP A 121 48.49 -12.62 10.73
N ALA A 122 49.37 -11.82 10.14
CA ALA A 122 49.09 -10.78 9.17
C ALA A 122 49.50 -11.23 7.77
N THR A 123 48.56 -11.13 6.79
CA THR A 123 48.79 -10.62 5.40
C THR A 123 49.67 -11.48 4.45
N PRO A 124 49.69 -11.29 3.10
CA PRO A 124 48.65 -11.03 2.07
C PRO A 124 48.57 -12.16 1.01
N ARG A 125 47.57 -12.15 0.11
CA ARG A 125 47.82 -12.57 -1.29
C ARG A 125 46.88 -11.90 -2.31
N ARG A 126 47.57 -11.28 -3.27
CA ARG A 126 47.17 -10.53 -4.44
C ARG A 126 46.92 -11.48 -5.62
N GLY A 127 45.96 -11.15 -6.49
CA GLY A 127 46.06 -11.48 -7.93
C GLY A 127 45.01 -12.44 -8.50
N ASP A 128 44.11 -11.85 -9.27
CA ASP A 128 43.69 -12.27 -10.62
C ASP A 128 42.91 -13.58 -10.83
N LYS A 129 41.64 -13.47 -11.23
CA LYS A 129 41.22 -13.72 -12.63
C LYS A 129 39.75 -13.37 -12.91
N ALA A 130 39.56 -12.95 -14.15
CA ALA A 130 38.38 -12.36 -14.77
C ALA A 130 37.19 -13.32 -15.02
N ALA A 131 36.05 -12.67 -15.28
CA ALA A 131 34.99 -13.04 -16.24
C ALA A 131 34.02 -14.19 -15.88
N LYS A 132 32.73 -13.84 -15.72
CA LYS A 132 31.66 -14.26 -16.66
C LYS A 132 30.33 -13.53 -16.40
N ALA A 133 29.90 -12.72 -17.36
CA ALA A 133 28.50 -12.30 -17.49
C ALA A 133 27.68 -13.45 -18.12
N PRO A 134 26.40 -13.66 -17.74
CA PRO A 134 25.55 -14.56 -18.49
C PRO A 134 25.01 -13.87 -19.75
N ALA A 135 25.51 -14.31 -20.89
CA ALA A 135 24.97 -14.02 -22.21
C ALA A 135 23.57 -14.67 -22.37
N LYS A 136 22.55 -13.86 -22.65
CA LYS A 136 21.29 -14.32 -23.25
C LYS A 136 21.48 -14.30 -24.77
N SER A 137 21.85 -15.46 -25.31
CA SER A 137 21.98 -15.66 -26.76
C SER A 137 20.61 -15.60 -27.44
N ARG A 138 20.44 -14.53 -28.21
CA ARG A 138 19.92 -14.45 -29.58
C ARG A 138 19.71 -15.79 -30.31
N ASN A 139 18.53 -15.93 -30.90
CA ASN A 139 18.22 -16.41 -32.27
C ASN A 139 16.73 -16.05 -32.48
N GLY A 140 16.28 -15.32 -33.49
CA GLY A 140 16.85 -15.02 -34.80
C GLY A 140 15.80 -15.41 -35.85
N ALA A 141 15.12 -14.43 -36.46
CA ALA A 141 14.55 -14.51 -37.80
C ALA A 141 14.13 -13.09 -38.25
N GLU A 142 14.95 -12.52 -39.11
CA GLU A 142 14.65 -11.44 -40.06
C GLU A 142 13.43 -11.85 -40.93
N ASN A 143 12.59 -10.96 -41.49
CA ASN A 143 12.90 -10.05 -42.61
C ASN A 143 11.64 -9.17 -42.93
N PRO A 144 11.62 -8.25 -43.92
CA PRO A 144 11.03 -6.93 -43.76
C PRO A 144 9.80 -6.75 -44.66
N GLN A 145 8.80 -6.02 -44.18
CA GLN A 145 7.78 -5.47 -45.07
C GLN A 145 7.62 -3.99 -44.81
N ASP A 146 8.49 -3.23 -45.45
CA ASP A 146 8.15 -1.95 -46.04
C ASP A 146 6.89 -2.15 -46.90
N SER A 147 5.74 -1.69 -46.40
CA SER A 147 4.51 -1.55 -47.19
C SER A 147 3.49 -0.65 -46.47
N PHE A 148 3.81 0.64 -46.43
CA PHE A 148 2.83 1.73 -46.42
C PHE A 148 3.27 2.64 -47.58
N ALA A 149 2.85 2.38 -48.83
CA ALA A 149 1.54 2.65 -49.43
C ALA A 149 1.24 4.16 -49.49
N ASP A 150 1.52 4.69 -50.69
CA ASP A 150 0.89 5.77 -51.48
C ASP A 150 0.09 6.89 -50.78
#